data_AF-A0A5C8VG45-F1
#
_entry.id   AF-A0A5C8VG45-F1
#
_cell.length_a   1.000
_cell.length_b   1.000
_cell.length_c   1.000
_cell.angle_alpha   90.00
_cell.angle_beta   90.00
_cell.angle_gamma   90.00
#
_symmetry.space_group_name_H-M   'P 1'
#
loop_
_entity.id
_entity.type
_entity.pdbx_description
1 polymer ?
#
loop_
_entity_poly.entity_id
_entity_poly.type
_entity_poly.pdbx_seq_one_letter_code
_entity_poly.pdbx_strand_id
1 'polypeptide(L)'
;MANTPTVSDLLKSKEVTAEQVSAAGDAVLASPKIGLFELALGCVVDLTATVRADRHASAVLKEPTAKAGSKRAAVKSAILLAHLVKG
;
A
#
# COMPACT_ATOMS: atom_id res chain seq x y z
N MET A 1 15.91 4.54 -16.06
CA MET A 1 15.42 5.78 -15.40
C MET A 1 13.97 5.98 -15.79
N ALA A 2 13.07 5.48 -14.95
CA ALA A 2 11.67 5.89 -14.94
C ALA A 2 11.37 6.11 -13.46
N ASN A 3 11.44 7.36 -13.01
CA ASN A 3 11.11 7.72 -11.64
C ASN A 3 9.58 7.65 -11.51
N THR A 4 9.03 6.44 -11.46
CA THR A 4 7.64 6.27 -11.01
C THR A 4 7.62 6.72 -9.55
N PRO A 5 6.91 7.82 -9.23
CA PRO A 5 6.87 8.31 -7.86
C PRO A 5 6.28 7.21 -6.97
N THR A 6 6.89 7.03 -5.81
CA THR A 6 6.35 6.12 -4.80
C THR A 6 5.32 6.86 -3.96
N VAL A 7 4.48 6.12 -3.24
CA VAL A 7 3.52 6.73 -2.30
C VAL A 7 4.24 7.59 -1.25
N SER A 8 5.44 7.20 -0.83
CA SER A 8 6.29 8.02 0.06
C SER A 8 6.70 9.35 -0.57
N ASP A 9 6.95 9.36 -1.88
CA ASP A 9 7.27 10.60 -2.62
C ASP A 9 6.04 11.50 -2.73
N LEU A 10 4.87 10.94 -3.03
CA LEU A 10 3.60 11.68 -3.03
C LEU A 10 3.23 12.25 -1.66
N LEU A 11 3.51 11.49 -0.59
CA LEU A 11 3.31 11.94 0.78
C LEU A 11 4.21 13.13 1.11
N LYS A 12 5.45 13.13 0.61
CA LYS A 12 6.37 14.29 0.71
C LYS A 12 5.89 15.47 -0.12
N SER A 13 5.38 15.21 -1.32
CA SER A 13 4.80 16.21 -2.24
C SER A 13 3.41 16.69 -1.81
N LYS A 14 2.84 16.13 -0.74
CA LYS A 14 1.49 16.41 -0.21
C LYS A 14 0.35 16.10 -1.19
N GLU A 15 0.59 15.26 -2.19
CA GLU A 15 -0.46 14.77 -3.10
C GLU A 15 -1.30 13.67 -2.45
N VAL A 16 -0.70 12.94 -1.51
CA VAL A 16 -1.37 11.92 -0.68
C VAL A 16 -1.15 12.25 0.78
N THR A 17 -2.15 12.00 1.61
CA THR A 17 -2.09 12.18 3.06
C THR A 17 -1.82 10.86 3.79
N ALA A 18 -1.23 10.95 4.98
CA ALA A 18 -0.99 9.77 5.82
C ALA A 18 -2.31 9.06 6.20
N GLU A 19 -3.42 9.80 6.25
CA GLU A 19 -4.78 9.31 6.45
C GLU A 19 -5.21 8.41 5.29
N GLN A 20 -5.04 8.86 4.04
CA GLN A 20 -5.35 8.06 2.83
C GLN A 20 -4.52 6.77 2.77
N VAL A 21 -3.24 6.84 3.12
CA VAL A 21 -2.38 5.64 3.20
C VAL A 21 -2.85 4.69 4.31
N SER A 22 -3.25 5.22 5.46
CA SER A 22 -3.80 4.42 6.56
C SER A 22 -5.10 3.74 6.14
N ALA A 23 -6.00 4.47 5.47
CA ALA A 23 -7.28 3.96 4.97
C ALA A 23 -7.08 2.86 3.92
N ALA A 24 -6.13 3.03 3.00
CA ALA A 24 -5.77 1.98 2.03
C ALA A 24 -5.24 0.73 2.73
N GLY A 25 -4.43 0.89 3.80
CA GLY A 25 -3.95 -0.22 4.61
C GLY A 25 -5.09 -0.99 5.29
N ASP A 26 -6.07 -0.28 5.88
CA ASP A 26 -7.27 -0.92 6.45
C ASP A 26 -8.12 -1.59 5.38
N ALA A 27 -8.25 -0.98 4.20
CA ALA A 27 -8.98 -1.57 3.08
C ALA A 27 -8.37 -2.90 2.65
N VAL A 28 -7.04 -3.00 2.54
CA VAL A 28 -6.33 -4.26 2.21
C VAL A 28 -6.55 -5.32 3.29
N LEU A 29 -6.61 -4.93 4.56
CA LEU A 29 -6.92 -5.87 5.64
C LEU A 29 -8.36 -6.35 5.61
N ALA A 30 -9.31 -5.48 5.26
CA ALA A 30 -10.71 -5.84 5.06
C ALA A 30 -10.91 -6.66 3.78
N SER A 31 -10.10 -6.42 2.75
CA SER A 31 -10.18 -7.09 1.44
C SER A 31 -8.78 -7.17 0.79
N PRO A 32 -8.09 -8.32 0.89
CA PRO A 32 -6.74 -8.45 0.35
C PRO A 32 -6.64 -8.49 -1.19
N LYS A 33 -7.78 -8.47 -1.89
CA LYS A 33 -7.89 -8.58 -3.36
C LYS A 33 -8.35 -7.28 -4.04
N ILE A 34 -8.15 -6.13 -3.40
CA ILE A 34 -8.61 -4.84 -3.92
C ILE A 34 -7.93 -4.48 -5.26
N GLY A 35 -6.76 -5.03 -5.59
CA GLY A 35 -6.07 -4.73 -6.84
C GLY A 35 -5.72 -3.25 -6.90
N LEU A 36 -6.22 -2.55 -7.93
CA LEU A 36 -6.04 -1.12 -8.13
C LEU A 36 -6.91 -0.32 -7.14
N PHE A 37 -6.24 0.50 -6.34
CA PHE A 37 -6.87 1.41 -5.38
C PHE A 37 -6.45 2.84 -5.66
N GLU A 38 -7.42 3.73 -5.68
CA GLU A 38 -7.19 5.16 -5.81
C GLU A 38 -6.92 5.76 -4.43
N LEU A 39 -5.68 6.18 -4.19
CA LEU A 39 -5.28 6.82 -2.92
C LEU A 39 -5.75 8.28 -2.88
N ALA A 40 -5.58 8.98 -3.99
CA ALA A 40 -5.92 10.37 -4.22
C ALA A 40 -6.29 10.56 -5.70
N LEU A 41 -6.87 11.71 -6.04
CA LEU A 41 -7.34 12.00 -7.40
C LEU A 41 -6.22 11.77 -8.43
N GLY A 42 -6.36 10.73 -9.27
CA GLY A 42 -5.35 10.39 -10.28
C GLY A 42 -4.11 9.62 -9.77
N CYS A 43 -4.06 9.26 -8.49
CA CYS A 43 -3.01 8.45 -7.87
C CYS A 43 -3.52 7.03 -7.61
N VAL A 44 -3.29 6.14 -8.58
CA VAL A 44 -3.70 4.72 -8.50
C VAL A 44 -2.51 3.84 -8.13
N VAL A 45 -2.71 2.96 -7.14
CA VAL A 45 -1.72 1.99 -6.69
C VAL A 45 -2.34 0.59 -6.73
N ASP A 46 -1.60 -0.37 -7.29
CA ASP A 46 -1.98 -1.78 -7.18
C ASP A 46 -1.55 -2.33 -5.81
N LEU A 47 -2.48 -2.32 -4.86
CA LEU A 47 -2.22 -2.78 -3.50
C LEU A 47 -1.93 -4.29 -3.46
N THR A 48 -2.58 -5.08 -4.31
CA THR A 48 -2.38 -6.53 -4.36
C THR A 48 -1.00 -6.86 -4.93
N ALA A 49 -0.59 -6.21 -6.03
CA ALA A 49 0.73 -6.38 -6.61
C ALA A 49 1.81 -5.88 -5.67
N THR A 50 1.59 -4.74 -4.98
CA THR A 50 2.51 -4.18 -3.98
C THR A 50 2.73 -5.17 -2.83
N VAL A 51 1.65 -5.65 -2.21
CA VAL A 51 1.73 -6.60 -1.10
C VAL A 51 2.37 -7.93 -1.53
N ARG A 52 2.19 -8.32 -2.79
CA ARG A 52 2.80 -9.54 -3.34
C ARG A 52 4.28 -9.34 -3.67
N ALA A 53 4.68 -8.14 -4.08
CA ALA A 53 6.07 -7.77 -4.31
C ALA A 53 6.85 -7.62 -3.00
N ASP A 54 6.20 -7.17 -1.93
CA ASP A 54 6.80 -7.04 -0.61
C ASP A 54 6.80 -8.37 0.15
N ARG A 55 8.00 -8.96 0.30
CA ARG A 55 8.19 -10.25 0.98
C ARG A 55 7.73 -10.21 2.43
N HIS A 56 7.87 -9.06 3.10
CA HIS A 56 7.50 -8.91 4.50
C HIS A 56 5.98 -8.85 4.67
N ALA A 57 5.29 -7.99 3.92
CA ALA A 57 3.82 -7.90 3.93
C ALA A 57 3.17 -9.23 3.51
N SER A 58 3.70 -9.91 2.48
CA SER A 58 3.20 -11.22 2.08
C SER A 58 3.35 -12.27 3.19
N ALA A 59 4.49 -12.29 3.89
CA ALA A 59 4.72 -13.22 4.99
C ALA A 59 3.78 -12.95 6.18
N VAL A 60 3.64 -11.69 6.59
CA VAL A 60 2.80 -11.28 7.73
C VAL A 60 1.32 -11.52 7.45
N LEU A 61 0.85 -11.37 6.21
CA LEU A 61 -0.54 -11.68 5.84
C LEU A 61 -0.82 -13.18 5.79
N LYS A 62 0.16 -13.99 5.36
CA LYS A 62 0.06 -15.45 5.35
C LYS A 62 0.14 -16.05 6.75
N GLU A 63 0.75 -15.34 7.70
CA GLU A 63 0.86 -15.77 9.09
C GLU A 63 -0.52 -15.67 9.79
N PRO A 64 -1.15 -16.81 10.16
CA PRO A 64 -2.42 -16.79 10.86
C PRO A 64 -2.28 -16.26 12.29
N THR A 65 -1.10 -16.40 12.91
CA THR A 65 -0.83 -15.96 14.28
C THR A 65 -0.51 -14.47 14.38
N ALA A 66 -0.31 -13.78 13.26
CA ALA A 66 0.06 -12.37 13.25
C ALA A 66 -1.11 -11.48 13.72
N LYS A 67 -0.80 -10.60 14.67
CA LYS A 67 -1.77 -9.63 15.20
C LYS A 67 -2.23 -8.66 14.11
N ALA A 68 -3.48 -8.22 14.18
CA ALA A 68 -4.06 -7.25 13.25
C ALA A 68 -3.20 -5.97 13.13
N GLY A 69 -2.65 -5.48 14.25
CA GLY A 69 -1.73 -4.32 14.24
C GLY A 69 -0.43 -4.57 13.47
N SER A 70 0.14 -5.77 13.56
CA SER A 70 1.35 -6.15 12.80
C SER A 70 1.05 -6.28 11.30
N LYS A 71 -0.09 -6.88 10.95
CA LYS A 71 -0.56 -6.95 9.54
C LYS A 71 -0.73 -5.55 8.96
N ARG A 72 -1.33 -4.63 9.72
CA ARG A 72 -1.51 -3.24 9.32
C ARG A 72 -0.18 -2.51 9.10
N ALA A 73 0.77 -2.67 10.02
CA ALA A 73 2.08 -2.03 9.91
C ALA A 73 2.88 -2.54 8.69
N ALA A 74 2.85 -3.84 8.44
CA ALA A 74 3.51 -4.45 7.29
C ALA A 74 2.89 -3.99 5.96
N VAL A 75 1.56 -4.02 5.86
CA VAL A 75 0.83 -3.52 4.68
C VAL A 75 1.10 -2.04 4.46
N LYS A 76 1.02 -1.20 5.51
CA LYS A 76 1.28 0.23 5.42
C LYS A 76 2.70 0.53 4.93
N SER A 77 3.68 -0.23 5.40
CA SER A 77 5.08 -0.11 4.95
C SER A 77 5.23 -0.48 3.47
N ALA A 78 4.59 -1.57 3.03
CA ALA A 78 4.57 -1.97 1.63
C ALA A 78 3.90 -0.90 0.75
N ILE A 79 2.76 -0.34 1.18
CA ILE A 79 2.07 0.74 0.45
C ILE A 79 2.96 1.98 0.33
N LEU A 80 3.70 2.36 1.37
CA LEU A 80 4.62 3.49 1.32
C LEU A 80 5.74 3.29 0.27
N LEU A 81 6.18 2.05 0.08
CA LEU A 81 7.18 1.67 -0.91
C LEU A 81 6.58 1.38 -2.29
N ALA A 82 5.25 1.39 -2.41
CA ALA A 82 4.57 1.10 -3.65
C ALA A 82 4.86 2.17 -4.70
N HIS A 83 5.06 1.73 -5.93
CA HIS A 83 5.12 2.61 -7.09
C HIS A 83 3.72 2.83 -7.63
N LEU A 84 3.43 4.05 -8.08
CA LEU A 84 2.18 4.33 -8.78
C LEU A 84 2.09 3.52 -10.07
N VAL A 85 0.91 2.96 -10.33
CA VAL A 85 0.57 2.45 -11.65
C VAL A 85 0.10 3.66 -12.43
N LYS A 86 0.97 4.20 -13.29
CA LYS A 86 0.61 5.31 -14.17
C LYS A 86 -0.53 4.82 -15.09
N GLY A 87 -1.73 5.34 -14.86
CA GLY A 87 -2.86 5.25 -15.80
C GLY A 87 -2.60 6.07 -17.04
#